data_AF-A0A382TUZ8-F1
#
_entry.id   AF-A0A382TUZ8-F1
#
_cell.length_a   1.000
_cell.length_b   1.000
_cell.length_c   1.000
_cell.angle_alpha   90.00
_cell.angle_beta   90.00
_cell.angle_gamma   90.00
#
_symmetry.space_group_name_H-M   'P 1'
#
loop_
_entity.id
_entity.type
_entity.pdbx_description
1 polymer ?
#
loop_
_entity_poly.entity_id
_entity_poly.type
_entity_poly.pdbx_seq_one_letter_code
_entity_poly.pdbx_strand_id
1 'polypeptide(L)'
;RATLEETLEADLLLHVVDMSHPHYDAQMETVQSVLTDLGVESKRTMLVMNKIDQIGDGDEVEMHIRSTADQADRVAVSALSGAGLDVLKQKILYYCQEHEVTLDLRIPQAEGRLLSQLHEQGEILEQEYAPEDVFVRVRVDRSWVERLGLDRFVDAARDQTAAAEEGSAGGPAATSLGAGAVRSGRIAT
;
A
#
# COMPACT_ATOMS: atom_id res chain seq x y z
N ARG A 1 17.17 -12.14 9.78
CA ARG A 1 17.32 -11.49 11.10
C ARG A 1 17.30 -10.00 10.80
N ALA A 2 16.10 -9.41 10.71
CA ALA A 2 15.95 -7.99 10.40
C ALA A 2 16.42 -7.18 11.60
N THR A 3 17.06 -6.05 11.36
CA THR A 3 17.46 -5.13 12.44
C THR A 3 16.25 -4.33 12.91
N LEU A 4 16.33 -3.80 14.13
CA LEU A 4 15.32 -2.88 14.68
C LEU A 4 15.11 -1.66 13.76
N GLU A 5 16.22 -1.18 13.20
CA GLU A 5 16.28 -0.01 12.31
C GLU A 5 15.55 -0.28 10.99
N GLU A 6 15.73 -1.45 10.38
CA GLU A 6 14.98 -1.85 9.17
C GLU A 6 13.47 -1.88 9.42
N THR A 7 13.05 -2.27 10.62
CA THR A 7 11.62 -2.26 11.02
C THR A 7 11.09 -0.83 11.13
N LEU A 8 11.90 0.10 11.63
CA LEU A 8 11.57 1.52 11.76
C LEU A 8 11.56 2.27 10.41
N GLU A 9 12.24 1.76 9.39
CA GLU A 9 12.25 2.36 8.05
C GLU A 9 11.22 1.76 7.09
N ALA A 10 10.79 0.51 7.29
CA ALA A 10 9.87 -0.18 6.39
C ALA A 10 8.51 0.50 6.24
N ASP A 11 8.06 0.71 5.00
CA ASP A 11 6.74 1.28 4.73
C ASP A 11 5.61 0.26 5.00
N LEU A 12 5.87 -1.03 4.78
CA LEU A 12 4.96 -2.15 5.07
C LEU A 12 5.67 -3.23 5.90
N LEU A 13 5.03 -3.68 6.98
CA LEU A 13 5.47 -4.83 7.75
C LEU A 13 4.66 -6.07 7.37
N LEU A 14 5.34 -7.20 7.14
CA LEU A 14 4.68 -8.50 6.98
C LEU A 14 4.83 -9.29 8.28
N HIS A 15 3.74 -9.45 9.03
CA HIS A 15 3.70 -10.26 10.23
C HIS A 15 3.35 -11.69 9.85
N VAL A 16 4.36 -12.54 9.70
CA VAL A 16 4.18 -13.95 9.32
C VAL A 16 3.86 -14.81 10.55
N VAL A 17 2.73 -15.51 10.52
CA VAL A 17 2.25 -16.38 11.59
C VAL A 17 2.15 -17.81 11.09
N ASP A 18 2.64 -18.75 11.90
CA ASP A 18 2.51 -20.16 11.64
C ASP A 18 1.15 -20.68 12.13
N MET A 19 0.21 -20.92 11.21
CA MET A 19 -1.15 -21.33 11.57
C MET A 19 -1.24 -22.77 12.10
N SER A 20 -0.23 -23.61 11.84
CA SER A 20 -0.23 -24.99 12.34
C SER A 20 0.19 -25.10 13.80
N HIS A 21 0.68 -24.00 14.37
CA HIS A 21 1.13 -23.98 15.74
C HIS A 21 -0.05 -23.80 16.72
N PRO A 22 -0.26 -24.67 17.72
CA PRO A 22 -1.41 -24.60 18.63
C PRO A 22 -1.49 -23.33 19.49
N HIS A 23 -0.42 -22.53 19.54
CA HIS A 23 -0.33 -21.28 20.29
C HIS A 23 -0.03 -20.08 19.38
N TYR A 24 -0.48 -20.13 18.12
CA TYR A 24 -0.28 -19.03 17.17
C TYR A 24 -0.85 -17.70 17.71
N ASP A 25 -1.99 -17.74 18.41
CA ASP A 25 -2.60 -16.55 19.04
C ASP A 25 -1.65 -15.86 20.03
N ALA A 26 -1.00 -16.64 20.90
CA ALA A 26 -0.05 -16.10 21.87
C ALA A 26 1.22 -15.53 21.20
N GLN A 27 1.65 -16.14 20.09
CA GLN A 27 2.77 -15.61 19.30
C GLN A 27 2.39 -14.28 18.64
N MET A 28 1.17 -14.17 18.09
CA MET A 28 0.65 -12.94 17.53
C MET A 28 0.62 -11.81 18.55
N GLU A 29 0.07 -12.07 19.74
CA GLU A 29 0.04 -11.09 20.84
C GLU A 29 1.45 -10.67 21.27
N THR A 30 2.38 -11.62 21.37
CA THR A 30 3.77 -11.34 21.73
C THR A 30 4.43 -10.41 20.71
N VAL A 31 4.28 -10.69 19.41
CA VAL A 31 4.84 -9.84 18.36
C VAL A 31 4.17 -8.47 18.36
N GLN A 32 2.86 -8.40 18.57
CA GLN A 32 2.15 -7.12 18.67
C GLN A 32 2.69 -6.27 19.83
N SER A 33 2.93 -6.88 21.00
CA SER A 33 3.55 -6.20 22.14
C SER A 33 4.93 -5.65 21.79
N VAL A 34 5.75 -6.43 21.08
CA VAL A 34 7.08 -5.98 20.64
C VAL A 34 6.95 -4.80 19.67
N LEU A 35 6.03 -4.84 18.71
CA LEU A 35 5.81 -3.72 17.77
C LEU A 35 5.37 -2.44 18.51
N THR A 36 4.53 -2.57 19.54
CA THR A 36 4.15 -1.46 20.42
C THR A 36 5.35 -0.93 21.21
N ASP A 37 6.16 -1.79 21.83
CA ASP A 37 7.34 -1.37 22.60
C ASP A 37 8.38 -0.64 21.73
N LEU A 38 8.41 -0.94 20.44
CA LEU A 38 9.26 -0.28 19.45
C LEU A 38 8.69 1.03 18.92
N GLY A 39 7.46 1.40 19.30
CA GLY A 39 6.80 2.61 18.83
C GLY A 39 6.42 2.58 17.34
N VAL A 40 6.28 1.39 16.75
CA VAL A 40 5.92 1.21 15.33
C VAL A 40 4.45 0.81 15.13
N GLU A 41 3.61 1.04 16.13
CA GLU A 41 2.18 0.72 16.10
C GLU A 41 1.39 1.45 15.01
N SER A 42 1.89 2.60 14.53
CA SER A 42 1.32 3.33 13.40
C SER A 42 1.66 2.70 12.05
N LYS A 43 2.63 1.76 12.00
CA LYS A 43 3.04 1.12 10.76
C LYS A 43 1.99 0.13 10.28
N ARG A 44 1.71 0.21 8.99
CA ARG A 44 0.81 -0.74 8.35
C ARG A 44 1.45 -2.11 8.39
N THR A 45 0.71 -3.06 8.94
CA THR A 45 1.16 -4.43 9.11
C THR A 45 0.16 -5.34 8.43
N MET A 46 0.62 -6.17 7.51
CA MET A 46 -0.17 -7.22 6.88
C MET A 46 0.12 -8.54 7.56
N LEU A 47 -0.94 -9.19 8.05
CA LEU A 47 -0.88 -10.51 8.66
C LEU A 47 -0.77 -11.60 7.59
N VAL A 48 0.33 -12.34 7.58
CA VAL A 48 0.56 -13.44 6.65
C VAL A 48 0.36 -14.76 7.40
N MET A 49 -0.80 -15.37 7.22
CA MET A 49 -1.19 -16.64 7.83
C MET A 49 -0.55 -17.79 7.04
N ASN A 50 0.65 -18.20 7.45
CA ASN A 50 1.46 -19.19 6.77
C ASN A 50 1.15 -20.62 7.23
N LYS A 51 1.60 -21.60 6.44
CA LYS A 51 1.45 -23.05 6.64
C LYS A 51 0.02 -23.56 6.60
N ILE A 52 -0.82 -22.96 5.74
CA ILE A 52 -2.19 -23.44 5.56
C ILE A 52 -2.29 -24.90 5.06
N ASP A 53 -1.22 -25.40 4.44
CA ASP A 53 -1.08 -26.81 4.02
C ASP A 53 -1.07 -27.81 5.19
N GLN A 54 -0.91 -27.34 6.43
CA GLN A 54 -0.87 -28.20 7.62
C GLN A 54 -2.16 -28.15 8.45
N ILE A 55 -3.08 -27.24 8.13
CA ILE A 55 -4.35 -27.06 8.87
C ILE A 55 -5.58 -27.47 8.06
N GLY A 56 -5.40 -27.86 6.80
CA GLY A 56 -6.45 -28.39 5.95
C GLY A 56 -5.92 -29.03 4.67
N ASP A 57 -6.81 -29.65 3.90
CA ASP A 57 -6.49 -30.23 2.59
C ASP A 57 -6.91 -29.31 1.42
N GLY A 58 -6.74 -29.76 0.17
CA GLY A 58 -6.80 -28.89 -1.03
C GLY A 58 -7.98 -27.91 -1.08
N ASP A 59 -9.19 -28.37 -0.74
CA ASP A 59 -10.39 -27.51 -0.73
C ASP A 59 -10.41 -26.53 0.45
N GLU A 60 -9.94 -26.96 1.63
CA GLU A 60 -9.83 -26.12 2.82
C GLU A 60 -8.73 -25.06 2.68
N VAL A 61 -7.60 -25.42 2.07
CA VAL A 61 -6.51 -24.50 1.71
C VAL A 61 -7.01 -23.39 0.80
N GLU A 62 -7.76 -23.74 -0.25
CA GLU A 62 -8.35 -22.76 -1.17
C GLU A 62 -9.38 -21.88 -0.45
N MET A 63 -10.18 -22.46 0.45
CA MET A 63 -11.12 -21.70 1.27
C MET A 63 -10.40 -20.66 2.14
N HIS A 64 -9.28 -21.03 2.79
CA HIS A 64 -8.48 -20.10 3.58
C HIS A 64 -7.94 -18.94 2.74
N ILE A 65 -7.40 -19.23 1.55
CA ILE A 65 -6.92 -18.20 0.62
C ILE A 65 -8.05 -17.24 0.24
N ARG A 66 -9.19 -17.78 -0.20
CA ARG A 66 -10.34 -16.98 -0.62
C ARG A 66 -10.94 -16.16 0.52
N SER A 67 -11.04 -16.73 1.72
CA SER A 67 -11.59 -16.03 2.89
C SER A 67 -10.78 -14.80 3.29
N THR A 68 -9.49 -14.78 2.95
CA THR A 68 -8.58 -13.68 3.24
C THR A 68 -8.34 -12.78 2.04
N ALA A 69 -8.68 -13.20 0.81
CA ALA A 69 -8.40 -12.46 -0.42
C ALA A 69 -8.97 -11.03 -0.39
N ASP A 70 -10.20 -10.84 0.06
CA ASP A 70 -10.87 -9.53 0.11
C ASP A 70 -10.47 -8.67 1.33
N GLN A 71 -9.68 -9.20 2.26
CA GLN A 71 -9.29 -8.50 3.47
C GLN A 71 -7.95 -7.77 3.26
N ALA A 72 -7.94 -6.43 3.29
CA ALA A 72 -6.73 -5.65 2.95
C ALA A 72 -5.52 -5.96 3.85
N ASP A 73 -5.75 -6.31 5.11
CA ASP A 73 -4.74 -6.44 6.16
C ASP A 73 -4.21 -7.87 6.36
N ARG A 74 -4.68 -8.86 5.60
CA ARG A 74 -4.26 -10.25 5.82
C ARG A 74 -4.31 -11.15 4.60
N VAL A 75 -3.51 -12.21 4.61
CA VAL A 75 -3.51 -13.22 3.54
C VAL A 75 -3.08 -14.57 4.07
N ALA A 76 -3.79 -15.61 3.64
CA ALA A 76 -3.44 -17.00 3.88
C ALA A 76 -2.51 -17.54 2.80
N VAL A 77 -1.41 -18.16 3.22
CA VAL A 77 -0.38 -18.70 2.32
C VAL A 77 0.16 -20.05 2.81
N SER A 78 0.67 -20.82 1.88
CA SER A 78 1.62 -21.89 2.15
C SER A 78 2.93 -21.53 1.46
N ALA A 79 3.91 -21.05 2.23
CA ALA A 79 5.23 -20.75 1.69
C ALA A 79 5.95 -22.00 1.13
N LEU A 80 5.54 -23.21 1.57
CA LEU A 80 6.10 -24.48 1.11
C LEU A 80 5.56 -24.87 -0.27
N SER A 81 4.24 -24.83 -0.47
CA SER A 81 3.61 -25.22 -1.74
C SER A 81 3.50 -24.09 -2.75
N GLY A 82 3.59 -22.84 -2.28
CA GLY A 82 3.34 -21.63 -3.07
C GLY A 82 1.89 -21.17 -3.10
N ALA A 83 0.95 -21.94 -2.52
CA ALA A 83 -0.46 -21.57 -2.49
C ALA A 83 -0.66 -20.21 -1.78
N GLY A 84 -1.47 -19.33 -2.38
CA GLY A 84 -1.77 -17.99 -1.84
C GLY A 84 -0.68 -16.94 -2.04
N LEU A 85 0.52 -17.29 -2.53
CA LEU A 85 1.61 -16.31 -2.73
C LEU A 85 1.30 -15.30 -3.83
N ASP A 86 0.53 -15.67 -4.86
CA ASP A 86 0.09 -14.72 -5.90
C ASP A 86 -0.85 -13.66 -5.32
N VAL A 87 -1.73 -14.05 -4.41
CA VAL A 87 -2.62 -13.12 -3.69
C VAL A 87 -1.80 -12.18 -2.80
N LEU A 88 -0.83 -12.72 -2.05
CA LEU A 88 0.09 -11.90 -1.25
C LEU A 88 0.83 -10.89 -2.14
N LYS A 89 1.36 -11.33 -3.28
CA LYS A 89 2.06 -10.45 -4.24
C LYS A 89 1.13 -9.35 -4.76
N GLN A 90 -0.09 -9.68 -5.15
CA GLN A 90 -1.08 -8.70 -5.61
C GLN A 90 -1.40 -7.67 -4.53
N LYS A 91 -1.52 -8.08 -3.26
CA LYS A 91 -1.76 -7.17 -2.16
C LYS A 91 -0.57 -6.25 -1.88
N ILE A 92 0.65 -6.76 -1.95
CA ILE A 92 1.85 -5.93 -1.83
C ILE A 92 1.91 -4.91 -2.97
N LEU A 93 1.59 -5.32 -4.20
CA LEU A 93 1.56 -4.40 -5.34
C LEU A 93 0.47 -3.33 -5.19
N TYR A 94 -0.73 -3.74 -4.78
CA TYR A 94 -1.83 -2.82 -4.49
C TYR A 94 -1.45 -1.82 -3.41
N TYR A 95 -0.80 -2.29 -2.35
CA TYR A 95 -0.26 -1.45 -1.29
C TYR A 95 0.69 -0.39 -1.84
N CYS A 96 1.69 -0.80 -2.64
CA CYS A 96 2.63 0.14 -3.24
C CYS A 96 1.90 1.18 -4.11
N GLN A 97 0.87 0.77 -4.86
CA GLN A 97 0.12 1.65 -5.76
C GLN A 97 -0.81 2.64 -5.03
N GLU A 98 -1.52 2.21 -3.97
CA GLU A 98 -2.36 3.10 -3.16
C GLU A 98 -1.57 4.21 -2.44
N HIS A 99 -0.24 4.09 -2.42
CA HIS A 99 0.63 5.00 -1.71
C HIS A 99 1.44 5.90 -2.64
N GLU A 100 1.27 5.78 -3.95
CA GLU A 100 1.79 6.79 -4.87
C GLU A 100 0.92 8.04 -4.84
N VAL A 101 1.57 9.19 -4.74
CA VAL A 101 0.95 10.50 -4.91
C VAL A 101 1.66 11.23 -6.04
N THR A 102 0.88 11.93 -6.85
CA THR A 102 1.42 12.87 -7.83
C THR A 102 1.43 14.27 -7.21
N LEU A 103 2.59 14.91 -7.27
CA LEU A 103 2.81 16.25 -6.73
C LEU A 103 3.35 17.17 -7.82
N ASP A 104 2.81 18.38 -7.88
CA ASP A 104 3.40 19.49 -8.61
C ASP A 104 4.31 20.29 -7.65
N LEU A 105 5.61 20.29 -7.92
CA LEU A 105 6.63 20.89 -7.07
C LEU A 105 7.31 22.05 -7.79
N ARG A 106 7.54 23.15 -7.07
CA ARG A 106 8.42 24.25 -7.46
C ARG A 106 9.68 24.21 -6.60
N ILE A 107 10.77 23.73 -7.20
CA ILE A 107 12.03 23.48 -6.51
C ILE A 107 13.07 24.51 -6.96
N PRO A 108 13.66 25.32 -6.07
CA PRO A 108 14.72 26.25 -6.45
C PRO A 108 15.90 25.53 -7.10
N GLN A 109 16.53 26.11 -8.11
CA GLN A 109 17.69 25.47 -8.78
C GLN A 109 18.86 25.18 -7.82
N ALA A 110 18.96 25.90 -6.70
CA ALA A 110 19.95 25.66 -5.66
C ALA A 110 19.77 24.29 -4.97
N GLU A 111 18.57 23.71 -5.01
CA GLU A 111 18.22 22.41 -4.40
C GLU A 111 18.51 21.23 -5.34
N GLY A 112 19.64 21.27 -6.05
CA GLY A 112 20.01 20.23 -7.03
C GLY A 112 20.04 18.80 -6.46
N ARG A 113 20.36 18.65 -5.16
CA ARG A 113 20.32 17.35 -4.48
C ARG A 113 18.90 16.77 -4.42
N LEU A 114 17.90 17.60 -4.16
CA LEU A 114 16.51 17.17 -4.10
C LEU A 114 16.03 16.68 -5.48
N LEU A 115 16.38 17.41 -6.54
CA LEU A 115 16.07 17.01 -7.91
C LEU A 115 16.68 15.63 -8.25
N SER A 116 17.95 15.41 -7.90
CA SER A 116 18.59 14.09 -8.08
C SER A 116 17.86 12.99 -7.32
N GLN A 117 17.47 13.24 -6.07
CA GLN A 117 16.71 12.26 -5.28
C GLN A 117 15.33 11.96 -5.87
N LEU A 118 14.64 12.95 -6.43
CA LEU A 118 13.36 12.74 -7.12
C LEU A 118 13.53 11.91 -8.40
N HIS A 119 14.63 12.07 -9.14
CA HIS A 119 14.94 11.22 -10.29
C HIS A 119 15.28 9.77 -9.91
N GLU A 120 15.85 9.54 -8.72
CA GLU A 120 16.21 8.21 -8.24
C GLU A 120 15.04 7.47 -7.59
N GLN A 121 14.19 8.19 -6.85
CA GLN A 121 13.14 7.61 -5.99
C GLN A 121 11.73 7.81 -6.54
N GLY A 122 11.55 8.62 -7.59
CA GLY A 122 10.27 8.98 -8.17
C GLY A 122 10.21 8.84 -9.68
N GLU A 123 9.00 8.79 -10.21
CA GLU A 123 8.73 8.87 -11.64
C GLU A 123 8.41 10.33 -12.00
N ILE A 124 9.32 10.97 -12.75
CA ILE A 124 9.12 12.33 -13.25
C ILE A 124 8.15 12.27 -14.44
N LEU A 125 6.95 12.83 -14.25
CA LEU A 125 5.92 12.90 -15.29
C LEU A 125 6.17 14.10 -16.21
N GLU A 126 6.49 15.25 -15.64
CA GLU A 126 6.80 16.49 -16.37
C GLU A 126 7.88 17.29 -15.64
N GLN A 127 8.69 18.02 -16.40
CA GLN A 127 9.75 18.87 -15.85
C GLN A 127 9.98 20.10 -16.73
N GLU A 128 9.96 21.28 -16.11
CA GLU A 128 10.14 22.58 -16.76
C GLU A 128 11.18 23.41 -15.99
N TYR A 129 12.18 23.93 -16.70
CA TYR A 129 13.25 24.75 -16.11
C TYR A 129 12.93 26.24 -16.28
N ALA A 130 12.90 26.97 -15.18
CA ALA A 130 12.83 28.42 -15.13
C ALA A 130 14.17 29.00 -14.61
N PRO A 131 14.41 30.32 -14.71
CA PRO A 131 15.70 30.92 -14.34
C PRO A 131 16.13 30.67 -12.89
N GLU A 132 15.18 30.68 -11.95
CA GLU A 132 15.47 30.52 -10.50
C GLU A 132 14.92 29.19 -9.93
N ASP A 133 13.95 28.58 -10.62
CA ASP A 133 13.20 27.42 -10.15
C ASP A 133 13.12 26.32 -11.21
N VAL A 134 12.85 25.10 -10.77
CA VAL A 134 12.47 23.95 -11.60
C VAL A 134 11.09 23.53 -11.16
N PHE A 135 10.15 23.48 -12.11
CA PHE A 135 8.82 22.94 -11.89
C PHE A 135 8.85 21.46 -12.27
N VAL A 136 8.42 20.60 -11.35
CA VAL A 136 8.46 19.15 -11.52
C VAL A 136 7.11 18.58 -11.14
N ARG A 137 6.49 17.84 -12.06
CA ARG A 137 5.40 16.93 -11.74
C ARG A 137 5.98 15.54 -11.52
N VAL A 138 5.89 15.04 -10.30
CA VAL A 138 6.50 13.75 -9.93
C VAL A 138 5.45 12.85 -9.29
N ARG A 139 5.48 11.57 -9.64
CA ARG A 139 4.81 10.50 -8.90
C ARG A 139 5.82 9.86 -7.96
N VAL A 140 5.53 9.88 -6.67
CA VAL A 140 6.37 9.29 -5.62
C VAL A 140 5.52 8.55 -4.62
N ASP A 141 6.09 7.56 -3.96
CA ASP A 141 5.46 6.99 -2.77
C ASP A 141 5.34 8.05 -1.65
N ARG A 142 4.21 8.03 -0.93
CA ARG A 142 3.87 8.98 0.13
C ARG A 142 4.93 9.02 1.23
N SER A 143 5.63 7.93 1.49
CA SER A 143 6.76 7.90 2.44
C SER A 143 7.88 8.87 2.05
N TRP A 144 8.14 9.06 0.75
CA TRP A 144 9.15 9.98 0.26
C TRP A 144 8.73 11.45 0.39
N VAL A 145 7.43 11.73 0.44
CA VAL A 145 6.90 13.08 0.69
C VAL A 145 7.36 13.57 2.06
N GLU A 146 7.13 12.77 3.10
CA GLU A 146 7.55 13.09 4.47
C GLU A 146 9.08 13.06 4.59
N ARG A 147 9.74 12.04 4.02
CA ARG A 147 11.19 11.82 4.16
C ARG A 147 12.04 12.90 3.50
N LEU A 148 11.60 13.43 2.36
CA LEU A 148 12.28 14.54 1.65
C LEU A 148 11.71 15.91 2.04
N GLY A 149 10.62 15.93 2.81
CA GLY A 149 9.89 17.14 3.17
C GLY A 149 9.40 17.89 1.95
N LEU A 150 8.72 17.20 1.02
CA LEU A 150 8.26 17.75 -0.26
C LEU A 150 7.15 18.78 -0.09
N ASP A 151 6.38 18.73 1.02
CA ASP A 151 5.26 19.63 1.30
C ASP A 151 5.64 21.13 1.20
N ARG A 152 6.90 21.48 1.50
CA ARG A 152 7.40 22.87 1.42
C ARG A 152 7.60 23.38 -0.01
N PHE A 153 7.63 22.48 -0.99
CA PHE A 153 7.85 22.79 -2.40
C PHE A 153 6.59 22.62 -3.24
N VAL A 154 5.47 22.19 -2.66
CA VAL A 154 4.20 21.99 -3.40
C VAL A 154 3.73 23.32 -3.99
N ASP A 155 3.50 23.32 -5.29
CA ASP A 155 2.98 24.46 -6.04
C ASP A 155 1.45 24.35 -6.20
N ALA A 156 0.73 24.92 -5.24
CA ALA A 156 -0.73 24.90 -5.18
C ALA A 156 -1.42 25.56 -6.39
N ALA A 157 -0.70 26.33 -7.21
CA ALA A 157 -1.23 26.93 -8.43
C ALA A 157 -1.32 25.92 -9.59
N ARG A 158 -0.46 24.90 -9.63
CA ARG A 158 -0.45 23.84 -10.65
C ARG A 158 -1.24 22.60 -10.23
N ASP A 159 -1.30 22.33 -8.93
CA ASP A 159 -2.03 21.21 -8.31
C ASP A 159 -3.55 21.18 -8.66
N GLN A 160 -4.16 22.35 -8.85
CA GLN A 160 -5.59 22.47 -9.23
C GLN A 160 -5.90 22.06 -10.68
N THR A 161 -4.89 21.98 -11.55
CA THR A 161 -5.09 21.57 -12.95
C THR A 161 -5.06 20.04 -13.08
N ALA A 162 -4.33 19.33 -12.21
CA ALA A 162 -4.21 17.87 -12.21
C ALA A 162 -5.48 17.15 -11.71
N ALA A 163 -6.17 17.70 -10.71
CA ALA A 163 -7.41 17.13 -10.18
C ALA A 163 -8.55 17.05 -11.22
N ALA A 164 -8.44 17.78 -12.34
CA ALA A 164 -9.40 17.72 -13.44
C ALA A 164 -9.12 16.58 -14.46
N GLU A 165 -7.90 16.04 -14.51
CA GLU A 165 -7.51 15.03 -15.50
C GLU A 165 -7.53 13.59 -14.97
N GLU A 166 -7.45 13.38 -13.65
CA GLU A 166 -7.58 12.05 -13.01
C GLU A 166 -8.99 11.42 -13.13
N GLY A 167 -9.97 12.17 -13.65
CA GLY A 167 -11.33 11.67 -13.91
C GLY A 167 -11.53 10.88 -15.21
N SER A 168 -10.51 10.68 -16.05
CA SER A 168 -10.73 10.21 -17.44
C SER A 168 -9.96 8.96 -17.90
N ALA A 169 -9.21 8.24 -17.07
CA ALA A 169 -8.50 7.04 -17.55
C ALA A 169 -8.58 5.85 -16.60
N GLY A 170 -9.43 4.87 -16.96
CA GLY A 170 -9.12 3.46 -16.71
C GLY A 170 -9.99 2.65 -15.74
N GLY A 171 -11.31 2.86 -15.68
CA GLY A 171 -12.21 1.83 -15.12
C GLY A 171 -12.40 0.69 -16.13
N PRO A 172 -12.16 -0.60 -15.78
CA PRO A 172 -12.56 -1.68 -16.66
C PRO A 172 -14.09 -1.72 -16.72
N ALA A 173 -14.60 -1.87 -17.93
CA ALA A 173 -16.01 -1.95 -18.26
C ALA A 173 -16.75 -2.97 -17.36
N ALA A 174 -17.57 -2.45 -16.45
CA ALA A 174 -18.67 -3.20 -15.88
C ALA A 174 -19.74 -3.37 -16.97
N THR A 175 -19.71 -4.50 -17.66
CA THR A 175 -20.82 -4.92 -18.51
C THR A 175 -22.00 -5.31 -17.62
N SER A 176 -22.98 -4.42 -17.58
CA SER A 176 -24.33 -4.64 -17.08
C SER A 176 -25.07 -5.70 -17.90
N LEU A 177 -25.82 -6.59 -17.22
CA LEU A 177 -27.05 -7.28 -17.64
C LEU A 177 -27.47 -8.15 -16.44
N GLY A 178 -28.60 -8.02 -15.75
CA GLY A 178 -29.75 -7.13 -15.86
C GLY A 178 -30.80 -7.49 -14.79
N ALA A 179 -31.72 -6.54 -14.57
CA ALA A 179 -33.09 -6.71 -14.09
C ALA A 179 -33.36 -7.24 -12.66
N GLY A 180 -33.88 -6.35 -11.81
CA GLY A 180 -34.50 -6.72 -10.54
C GLY A 180 -35.01 -5.50 -9.76
N ALA A 181 -35.80 -4.64 -10.39
CA ALA A 181 -36.45 -3.52 -9.72
C ALA A 181 -37.48 -4.03 -8.69
N VAL A 182 -37.27 -3.77 -7.40
CA VAL A 182 -38.35 -3.61 -6.43
C VAL A 182 -38.01 -2.43 -5.52
N ARG A 183 -38.78 -1.35 -5.70
CA ARG A 183 -38.90 -0.24 -4.74
C ARG A 183 -39.58 -0.76 -3.48
N SER A 184 -39.18 -0.25 -2.32
CA SER A 184 -40.05 0.41 -1.32
C SER A 184 -39.53 0.19 0.11
N GLY A 185 -39.45 1.27 0.89
CA GLY A 185 -39.48 1.17 2.36
C GLY A 185 -38.37 1.96 3.08
N ARG A 186 -38.62 3.25 3.32
CA ARG A 186 -38.15 3.93 4.54
C ARG A 186 -38.56 3.12 5.77
N ILE A 187 -37.76 3.08 6.84
CA ILE A 187 -38.00 3.57 8.24
C ILE A 187 -36.61 3.61 8.94
N ALA A 188 -36.13 4.75 9.47
CA ALA A 188 -35.86 5.05 10.91
C ALA A 188 -35.79 3.82 11.86
N THR A 189 -34.89 3.69 12.83
CA THR A 189 -34.27 4.61 13.80
C THR A 189 -32.92 4.02 14.21
#